data_AF-A0A660QVK7-F1
#
_entry.id   AF-A0A660QVK7-F1
#
_cell.length_a   1.000
_cell.length_b   1.000
_cell.length_c   1.000
_cell.angle_alpha   90.00
_cell.angle_beta   90.00
_cell.angle_gamma   90.00
#
_symmetry.space_group_name_H-M   'P 1'
#
loop_
_entity.id
_entity.type
_entity.pdbx_description
1 polymer ?
#
loop_
_entity_poly.entity_id
_entity_poly.type
_entity_poly.pdbx_seq_one_letter_code
_entity_poly.pdbx_strand_id
1 'polypeptide(L)'
;MFSGDCEFIAKVGGATKRLLQDPFRAVSMIKLSRPAIRLLFAVLFLCGFAWGGRGSDRKPVLMHADAAVILAKYSGYFDRYVEEDADLNECVAFLNRTGIYFGLLEVVNGSEYTVKDCARSMGQIDLVLSGDAEFSMGKVKLPKGVESWEDFCTMSGVEYVKGHQTMLKMLTMADTRRG
;
A
#
# COMPACT_ATOMS: atom_id res chain seq x y z
N MET A 1 -11.92 22.07 30.83
CA MET A 1 -11.33 23.37 31.23
C MET A 1 -9.81 23.19 31.18
N PHE A 2 -9.06 24.19 30.69
CA PHE A 2 -7.85 24.10 29.82
C PHE A 2 -8.28 23.85 28.36
N SER A 3 -8.49 24.81 27.45
CA SER A 3 -7.98 26.17 27.22
C SER A 3 -6.46 26.24 27.05
N GLY A 4 -6.04 26.51 25.81
CA GLY A 4 -4.65 26.58 25.38
C GLY A 4 -4.55 26.80 23.88
N ASP A 5 -5.09 27.92 23.41
CA ASP A 5 -4.88 28.44 22.05
C ASP A 5 -3.39 28.73 21.81
N CYS A 6 -2.87 28.34 20.64
CA CYS A 6 -1.64 28.88 20.06
C CYS A 6 -1.74 28.86 18.54
N GLU A 7 -2.38 29.90 18.01
CA GLU A 7 -2.33 30.31 16.62
C GLU A 7 -1.34 31.50 16.53
N PHE A 8 -0.21 31.37 15.80
CA PHE A 8 0.48 32.54 15.25
C PHE A 8 1.42 32.22 14.06
N ILE A 9 0.91 32.55 12.87
CA ILE A 9 1.53 33.31 11.76
C ILE A 9 3.03 33.12 11.44
N ALA A 10 3.31 32.66 10.21
CA ALA A 10 4.35 33.25 9.36
C ALA A 10 3.96 33.19 7.87
N LYS A 11 3.73 34.39 7.32
CA LYS A 11 3.38 34.70 5.93
C LYS A 11 4.59 35.39 5.29
N VAL A 12 5.18 34.79 4.26
CA VAL A 12 6.17 35.39 3.34
C VAL A 12 5.86 34.78 1.97
N GLY A 13 5.22 35.45 0.99
CA GLY A 13 5.75 36.61 0.24
C GLY A 13 6.88 36.12 -0.67
N GLY A 14 6.68 35.72 -1.92
CA GLY A 14 6.20 36.53 -3.03
C GLY A 14 7.30 36.59 -4.12
N ALA A 15 6.87 36.33 -5.36
CA ALA A 15 7.47 36.81 -6.61
C ALA A 15 8.96 36.52 -6.95
N THR A 16 9.15 35.65 -7.93
CA THR A 16 10.20 35.86 -8.96
C THR A 16 9.71 35.40 -10.32
N LYS A 17 9.25 36.39 -11.10
CA LYS A 17 8.93 36.30 -12.53
C LYS A 17 10.19 36.63 -13.33
N ARG A 18 10.41 35.81 -14.38
CA ARG A 18 11.01 36.13 -15.69
C ARG A 18 12.52 36.38 -15.81
N LEU A 19 12.97 36.05 -17.03
CA LEU A 19 14.27 36.26 -17.68
C LEU A 19 15.24 35.10 -17.38
N LEU A 20 15.83 34.38 -18.32
CA LEU A 20 16.17 34.52 -19.74
C LEU A 20 16.21 33.07 -20.33
N GLN A 21 16.25 32.70 -21.60
CA GLN A 21 16.40 33.33 -22.91
C GLN A 21 16.14 32.19 -23.92
N ASP A 22 15.36 32.44 -24.95
CA ASP A 22 15.36 31.63 -26.17
C ASP A 22 16.71 31.78 -26.91
N PRO A 23 17.32 30.70 -27.40
CA PRO A 23 18.17 30.76 -28.57
C PRO A 23 17.39 30.29 -29.81
N PHE A 24 17.11 31.26 -30.66
CA PHE A 24 16.77 31.10 -32.06
C PHE A 24 17.74 30.15 -32.81
N ARG A 25 17.16 29.43 -33.79
CA ARG A 25 17.76 29.01 -35.08
C ARG A 25 18.80 27.89 -35.09
N ALA A 26 18.34 26.74 -35.59
CA ALA A 26 18.92 26.13 -36.80
C ALA A 26 17.87 25.25 -37.50
N VAL A 27 17.06 25.86 -38.36
CA VAL A 27 16.26 25.14 -39.36
C VAL A 27 17.23 24.75 -40.49
N SER A 28 17.67 23.50 -40.50
CA SER A 28 18.33 22.91 -41.67
C SER A 28 17.27 22.21 -42.51
N MET A 29 16.88 22.87 -43.60
CA MET A 29 16.02 22.31 -44.65
C MET A 29 16.79 21.23 -45.43
N ILE A 30 16.58 19.97 -45.06
CA ILE A 30 16.90 18.84 -45.95
C ILE A 30 15.68 18.64 -46.86
N LYS A 31 15.82 19.01 -48.14
CA LYS A 31 14.84 18.71 -49.20
C LYS A 31 14.86 17.20 -49.48
N LEU A 32 14.08 16.44 -48.71
CA LEU A 32 13.87 15.02 -48.96
C LEU A 32 12.77 14.84 -50.02
N SER A 33 13.11 14.22 -51.14
CA SER A 33 12.22 13.98 -52.26
C SER A 33 11.12 12.96 -51.90
N ARG A 34 9.90 13.23 -52.36
CA ARG A 34 8.66 12.58 -51.91
C ARG A 34 8.47 11.07 -52.22
N PRO A 35 9.19 10.36 -53.12
CA PRO A 35 8.95 8.94 -53.30
C PRO A 35 9.75 8.03 -52.33
N ALA A 36 10.83 8.53 -51.71
CA ALA A 36 11.69 7.70 -50.84
C ALA A 36 11.19 7.58 -49.38
N ILE A 37 10.31 8.48 -48.93
CA ILE A 37 9.77 8.49 -47.55
C ILE A 37 8.78 7.33 -47.32
N ARG A 38 8.09 6.86 -48.37
CA ARG A 38 7.08 5.79 -48.23
C ARG A 38 7.70 4.41 -48.00
N LEU A 39 8.95 4.20 -48.42
CA LEU A 39 9.67 2.94 -48.21
C LEU A 39 10.37 2.86 -46.85
N LEU A 40 10.79 4.00 -46.29
CA LEU A 40 11.46 4.04 -44.98
C LEU A 40 10.49 3.79 -43.81
N PHE A 41 9.23 4.23 -43.94
CA PHE A 41 8.20 3.98 -42.92
C PHE A 41 7.72 2.52 -42.87
N ALA A 42 7.82 1.78 -43.97
CA ALA A 42 7.45 0.35 -44.00
C ALA A 42 8.48 -0.55 -43.30
N VAL A 43 9.78 -0.20 -43.36
CA VAL A 43 10.85 -0.97 -42.70
C VAL A 43 10.90 -0.70 -41.19
N LEU A 44 10.62 0.53 -40.75
CA LEU A 44 10.57 0.86 -39.32
C LEU A 44 9.34 0.27 -38.60
N PHE A 45 8.26 -0.03 -39.32
CA PHE A 45 7.08 -0.70 -38.73
C PHE A 45 7.30 -2.20 -38.48
N LEU A 46 8.24 -2.84 -39.20
CA LEU A 46 8.56 -4.27 -39.04
C LEU A 46 9.58 -4.56 -37.92
N CYS A 47 10.33 -3.56 -37.45
CA CYS A 47 11.29 -3.72 -36.34
C CYS A 47 10.80 -3.15 -34.99
N GLY A 48 9.66 -2.45 -34.95
CA GLY A 48 9.18 -1.75 -33.74
C GLY A 48 8.43 -2.58 -32.69
N PHE A 49 8.11 -3.84 -32.96
CA PHE A 49 7.19 -4.64 -32.11
C PHE A 49 7.84 -5.86 -31.41
N ALA A 50 9.16 -5.84 -31.20
CA ALA A 50 9.85 -6.91 -30.46
C ALA A 50 10.39 -6.47 -29.08
N TRP A 51 9.95 -5.33 -28.54
CA TRP A 51 10.12 -5.04 -27.11
C TRP A 51 8.95 -5.63 -26.32
N GLY A 52 8.86 -6.96 -26.37
CA GLY A 52 8.13 -7.70 -25.35
C GLY A 52 8.87 -7.50 -24.04
N GLY A 53 8.44 -6.50 -23.27
CA GLY A 53 8.83 -6.37 -21.87
C GLY A 53 8.50 -7.69 -21.19
N ARG A 54 9.51 -8.51 -20.93
CA ARG A 54 9.43 -9.57 -19.93
C ARG A 54 9.17 -8.86 -18.61
N GLY A 55 7.89 -8.65 -18.31
CA GLY A 55 7.44 -8.36 -16.96
C GLY A 55 8.04 -9.44 -16.09
N SER A 56 8.96 -9.03 -15.21
CA SER A 56 9.53 -9.90 -14.21
C SER A 56 8.37 -10.44 -13.38
N ASP A 57 8.01 -11.70 -13.58
CA ASP A 57 6.91 -12.44 -12.96
C ASP A 57 7.19 -12.73 -11.47
N ARG A 58 7.62 -11.69 -10.74
CA ARG A 58 7.84 -11.75 -9.30
C ARG A 58 6.48 -11.73 -8.64
N LYS A 59 6.16 -12.81 -7.93
CA LYS A 59 4.99 -12.86 -7.07
C LYS A 59 5.06 -11.68 -6.08
N PRO A 60 3.99 -10.88 -5.93
CA PRO A 60 3.96 -9.83 -4.93
C PRO A 60 4.15 -10.46 -3.54
N VAL A 61 5.03 -9.86 -2.73
CA VAL A 61 5.26 -10.27 -1.34
C VAL A 61 4.56 -9.23 -0.46
N LEU A 62 3.65 -9.69 0.40
CA LEU A 62 2.97 -8.83 1.36
C LEU A 62 3.87 -8.67 2.59
N MET A 63 4.21 -7.44 2.98
CA MET A 63 5.00 -7.18 4.18
C MET A 63 4.10 -6.87 5.37
N HIS A 64 4.63 -7.04 6.59
CA HIS A 64 3.90 -6.68 7.82
C HIS A 64 3.48 -5.20 7.85
N ALA A 65 4.32 -4.31 7.31
CA ALA A 65 4.00 -2.89 7.21
C ALA A 65 2.77 -2.64 6.31
N ASP A 66 2.73 -3.27 5.15
CA ASP A 66 1.61 -3.18 4.21
C ASP A 66 0.34 -3.74 4.81
N ALA A 67 0.43 -4.92 5.44
CA ALA A 67 -0.71 -5.56 6.09
C ALA A 67 -1.28 -4.71 7.23
N ALA A 68 -0.43 -4.08 8.05
CA ALA A 68 -0.88 -3.19 9.12
C ALA A 68 -1.66 -1.98 8.57
N VAL A 69 -1.15 -1.34 7.51
CA VAL A 69 -1.83 -0.22 6.86
C VAL A 69 -3.14 -0.66 6.22
N ILE A 70 -3.14 -1.77 5.48
CA ILE A 70 -4.34 -2.29 4.80
C ILE A 70 -5.42 -2.66 5.82
N LEU A 71 -5.06 -3.38 6.88
CA LEU A 71 -6.02 -3.76 7.91
C LEU A 71 -6.55 -2.55 8.68
N ALA A 72 -5.70 -1.57 9.00
CA ALA A 72 -6.12 -0.39 9.75
C ALA A 72 -6.99 0.57 8.93
N LYS A 73 -6.68 0.79 7.65
CA LYS A 73 -7.29 1.87 6.85
C LYS A 73 -8.27 1.41 5.77
N TYR A 74 -8.08 0.20 5.23
CA TYR A 74 -8.75 -0.22 4.00
C TYR A 74 -9.54 -1.52 4.14
N SER A 75 -9.60 -2.09 5.34
CA SER A 75 -10.35 -3.33 5.59
C SER A 75 -11.86 -3.11 5.75
N GLY A 76 -12.30 -1.88 6.02
CA GLY A 76 -13.68 -1.58 6.41
C GLY A 76 -13.96 -1.77 7.91
N TYR A 77 -13.05 -2.38 8.66
CA TYR A 77 -13.26 -2.65 10.09
C TYR A 77 -13.07 -1.40 10.96
N PHE A 78 -12.18 -0.50 10.55
CA PHE A 78 -11.72 0.60 11.40
C PHE A 78 -11.78 1.99 10.74
N ASP A 79 -12.51 2.13 9.64
CA ASP A 79 -12.59 3.35 8.82
C ASP A 79 -13.01 4.62 9.61
N ARG A 80 -13.62 4.45 10.78
CA ARG A 80 -14.04 5.55 11.67
C ARG A 80 -13.02 5.92 12.75
N TYR A 81 -11.95 5.14 12.89
CA TYR A 81 -11.00 5.25 14.00
C TYR A 81 -9.58 5.58 13.54
N VAL A 82 -9.29 5.42 12.25
CA VAL A 82 -7.97 5.69 11.65
C VAL A 82 -8.16 6.72 10.55
N GLU A 83 -7.47 7.85 10.69
CA GLU A 83 -7.52 8.93 9.71
C GLU A 83 -6.96 8.48 8.34
N GLU A 84 -7.45 9.08 7.26
CA GLU A 84 -7.05 8.71 5.90
C GLU A 84 -5.57 9.02 5.63
N ASP A 85 -4.99 10.01 6.31
CA ASP A 85 -3.59 10.40 6.22
C ASP A 85 -2.69 9.74 7.27
N ALA A 86 -3.26 8.86 8.13
CA ALA A 86 -2.50 8.20 9.19
C ALA A 86 -1.29 7.44 8.64
N ASP A 87 -0.15 7.62 9.31
CA ASP A 87 1.11 6.99 8.93
C ASP A 87 1.20 5.52 9.40
N LEU A 88 2.29 4.84 9.02
CA LEU A 88 2.51 3.45 9.41
C LEU A 88 2.57 3.27 10.94
N ASN A 89 3.22 4.19 11.65
CA ASN A 89 3.37 4.09 13.11
C ASN A 89 2.01 4.24 13.79
N GLU A 90 1.18 5.15 13.32
CA GLU A 90 -0.18 5.37 13.81
C GLU A 90 -1.07 4.15 13.55
N CYS A 91 -0.98 3.53 12.36
CA CYS A 91 -1.68 2.29 12.05
C CYS A 91 -1.27 1.14 12.99
N VAL A 92 0.04 0.93 13.17
CA VAL A 92 0.57 -0.12 14.05
C VAL A 92 0.22 0.15 15.51
N ALA A 93 0.32 1.40 15.96
CA ALA A 93 -0.04 1.79 17.31
C ALA A 93 -1.54 1.62 17.58
N PHE A 94 -2.39 1.96 16.60
CA PHE A 94 -3.82 1.72 16.67
C PHE A 94 -4.14 0.22 16.84
N LEU A 95 -3.64 -0.63 15.94
CA LEU A 95 -3.86 -2.08 15.99
C LEU A 95 -3.36 -2.69 17.31
N ASN A 96 -2.16 -2.31 17.75
CA ASN A 96 -1.63 -2.80 19.02
C ASN A 96 -2.44 -2.33 20.24
N ARG A 97 -2.98 -1.10 20.23
CA ARG A 97 -3.86 -0.60 21.31
C ARG A 97 -5.20 -1.32 21.36
N THR A 98 -5.73 -1.79 20.22
CA THR A 98 -6.94 -2.61 20.16
C THR A 98 -6.67 -4.09 20.42
N GLY A 99 -5.41 -4.47 20.64
CA GLY A 99 -4.97 -5.83 20.98
C GLY A 99 -4.66 -6.71 19.76
N ILE A 100 -4.76 -6.17 18.54
CA ILE A 100 -4.36 -6.83 17.30
C ILE A 100 -2.85 -6.64 17.13
N TYR A 101 -2.09 -7.70 17.43
CA TYR A 101 -0.66 -7.54 17.60
C TYR A 101 0.10 -7.44 16.27
N PHE A 102 0.97 -6.44 16.14
CA PHE A 102 1.97 -6.35 15.08
C PHE A 102 3.33 -6.07 15.72
N GLY A 103 4.29 -6.98 15.50
CA GLY A 103 5.63 -6.84 16.07
C GLY A 103 6.40 -5.71 15.40
N LEU A 104 6.94 -4.80 16.21
CA LEU A 104 7.72 -3.65 15.70
C LEU A 104 8.90 -4.11 14.84
N LEU A 105 9.60 -5.18 15.24
CA LEU A 105 10.72 -5.73 14.48
C LEU A 105 10.30 -6.32 13.14
N GLU A 106 9.14 -6.99 13.08
CA GLU A 106 8.61 -7.58 11.84
C GLU A 106 8.28 -6.48 10.83
N VAL A 107 7.68 -5.38 11.31
CA VAL A 107 7.35 -4.19 10.51
C VAL A 107 8.62 -3.50 10.02
N VAL A 108 9.57 -3.19 10.90
CA VAL A 108 10.79 -2.44 10.57
C VAL A 108 11.73 -3.24 9.67
N ASN A 109 11.86 -4.55 9.90
CA ASN A 109 12.73 -5.40 9.08
C ASN A 109 12.14 -5.76 7.71
N GLY A 110 10.89 -5.35 7.43
CA GLY A 110 10.21 -5.73 6.20
C GLY A 110 10.01 -7.24 6.10
N SER A 111 9.58 -7.86 7.21
CA SER A 111 9.33 -9.31 7.24
C SER A 111 8.07 -9.64 6.44
N GLU A 112 8.13 -10.74 5.69
CA GLU A 112 6.98 -11.27 4.96
C GLU A 112 5.82 -11.53 5.92
N TYR A 113 4.63 -11.13 5.50
CA TYR A 113 3.37 -11.36 6.19
C TYR A 113 2.64 -12.53 5.53
N THR A 114 2.66 -13.65 6.23
CA THR A 114 2.19 -14.94 5.72
C THR A 114 0.69 -15.10 5.90
N VAL A 115 0.15 -16.17 5.30
CA VAL A 115 -1.26 -16.57 5.50
C VAL A 115 -1.55 -16.89 6.98
N LYS A 116 -0.57 -17.38 7.74
CA LYS A 116 -0.72 -17.64 9.18
C LYS A 116 -0.81 -16.35 9.99
N ASP A 117 -0.02 -15.35 9.63
CA ASP A 117 -0.09 -14.02 10.24
C ASP A 117 -1.46 -13.36 9.99
N CYS A 118 -2.02 -13.61 8.80
CA CYS A 118 -3.37 -13.21 8.44
C CYS A 118 -4.44 -13.91 9.27
N ALA A 119 -4.32 -15.22 9.50
CA ALA A 119 -5.22 -15.95 10.39
C ALA A 119 -5.23 -15.33 11.79
N ARG A 120 -4.03 -15.05 12.32
CA ARG A 120 -3.87 -14.42 13.63
C ARG A 120 -4.53 -13.06 13.69
N SER A 121 -4.16 -12.11 12.83
CA SER A 121 -4.71 -10.76 12.95
C SER A 121 -6.20 -10.70 12.66
N MET A 122 -6.71 -11.47 11.67
CA MET A 122 -8.14 -11.49 11.38
C MET A 122 -8.95 -12.17 12.48
N GLY A 123 -8.43 -13.25 13.08
CA GLY A 123 -9.08 -13.86 14.25
C GLY A 123 -9.09 -12.92 15.46
N GLN A 124 -8.02 -12.15 15.67
CA GLN A 124 -7.98 -11.12 16.71
C GLN A 124 -8.97 -9.99 16.42
N ILE A 125 -9.08 -9.53 15.17
CA ILE A 125 -10.07 -8.53 14.75
C ILE A 125 -11.49 -9.04 15.01
N ASP A 126 -11.80 -10.27 14.62
CA ASP A 126 -13.11 -10.89 14.80
C ASP A 126 -13.55 -10.89 16.28
N LEU A 127 -12.68 -11.37 17.17
CA LEU A 127 -12.93 -11.35 18.63
C LEU A 127 -13.10 -9.95 19.21
N VAL A 128 -12.33 -8.97 18.72
CA VAL A 128 -12.44 -7.57 19.17
C VAL A 128 -13.77 -6.97 18.73
N LEU A 129 -14.18 -7.21 17.49
CA LEU A 129 -15.42 -6.68 16.92
C LEU A 129 -16.67 -7.39 17.46
N SER A 130 -16.58 -8.69 17.80
CA SER A 130 -17.68 -9.43 18.42
C SER A 130 -17.87 -9.07 19.90
N GLY A 131 -16.82 -8.56 20.55
CA GLY A 131 -16.80 -8.28 21.99
C GLY A 131 -16.38 -9.47 22.86
N ASP A 132 -15.95 -10.58 22.24
CA ASP A 132 -15.53 -11.81 22.93
C ASP A 132 -14.02 -11.88 23.22
N ALA A 133 -13.28 -10.81 22.92
CA ALA A 133 -11.84 -10.75 23.11
C ALA A 133 -11.45 -10.84 24.61
N GLU A 134 -10.72 -11.90 24.96
CA GLU A 134 -9.90 -11.94 26.17
C GLU A 134 -8.49 -11.41 25.89
N PHE A 135 -7.92 -10.67 26.83
CA PHE A 135 -6.60 -10.07 26.67
C PHE A 135 -5.55 -10.68 27.60
N SER A 136 -4.32 -10.85 27.09
CA SER A 136 -3.13 -11.20 27.86
C SER A 136 -1.98 -10.33 27.41
N MET A 137 -1.33 -9.62 28.34
CA MET A 137 -0.23 -8.68 28.06
C MET A 137 -0.58 -7.65 26.97
N GLY A 138 -1.81 -7.16 26.97
CA GLY A 138 -2.30 -6.17 25.99
C GLY A 138 -2.58 -6.72 24.60
N LYS A 139 -2.57 -8.04 24.41
CA LYS A 139 -2.85 -8.70 23.13
C LYS A 139 -4.07 -9.60 23.26
N VAL A 140 -4.87 -9.70 22.21
CA VAL A 140 -5.97 -10.65 22.15
C VAL A 140 -5.41 -12.07 22.23
N LYS A 141 -5.94 -12.83 23.17
CA LYS A 141 -5.54 -14.20 23.48
C LYS A 141 -6.36 -15.17 22.63
N LEU A 142 -5.71 -16.25 22.17
CA LEU A 142 -6.41 -17.36 21.53
C LEU A 142 -7.39 -18.02 22.53
N PRO A 143 -8.66 -18.28 22.15
CA PRO A 143 -9.64 -18.92 23.02
C PRO A 143 -9.16 -20.27 23.55
N LYS A 144 -9.60 -20.61 24.77
CA LYS A 144 -9.23 -21.90 25.39
C LYS A 144 -9.76 -23.07 24.57
N GLY A 145 -8.94 -24.09 24.40
CA GLY A 145 -9.32 -25.30 23.66
C GLY A 145 -9.17 -25.19 22.14
N VAL A 146 -8.69 -24.04 21.63
CA VAL A 146 -8.30 -23.90 20.22
C VAL A 146 -6.77 -24.00 20.11
N GLU A 147 -6.27 -24.79 19.15
CA GLU A 147 -4.84 -25.08 19.00
C GLU A 147 -4.08 -23.99 18.22
N SER A 148 -4.74 -23.36 17.24
CA SER A 148 -4.14 -22.34 16.38
C SER A 148 -5.14 -21.25 15.96
N TRP A 149 -4.64 -20.14 15.43
CA TRP A 149 -5.50 -19.10 14.87
C TRP A 149 -6.17 -19.55 13.57
N GLU A 150 -5.53 -20.43 12.80
CA GLU A 150 -6.11 -21.07 11.63
C GLU A 150 -7.34 -21.92 11.99
N ASP A 151 -7.25 -22.68 13.08
CA ASP A 151 -8.38 -23.48 13.59
C ASP A 151 -9.51 -22.58 14.07
N PHE A 152 -9.18 -21.52 14.84
CA PHE A 152 -10.16 -20.52 15.26
C PHE A 152 -10.91 -19.96 14.05
N CYS A 153 -10.18 -19.49 13.03
CA CYS A 153 -10.80 -18.89 11.86
C CYS A 153 -11.68 -19.89 11.09
N THR A 154 -11.26 -21.16 11.02
CA THR A 154 -12.04 -22.22 10.37
C THR A 154 -13.35 -22.50 11.12
N MET A 155 -13.30 -22.53 12.46
CA MET A 155 -14.48 -22.76 13.31
C MET A 155 -15.44 -21.56 13.33
N SER A 156 -14.91 -20.34 13.29
CA SER A 156 -15.69 -19.10 13.36
C SER A 156 -16.13 -18.57 11.99
N GLY A 157 -15.70 -19.21 10.89
CA GLY A 157 -16.06 -18.78 9.53
C GLY A 157 -15.31 -17.52 9.05
N VAL A 158 -14.17 -17.20 9.65
CA VAL A 158 -13.32 -16.06 9.25
C VAL A 158 -12.52 -16.45 8.00
N GLU A 159 -12.79 -15.79 6.87
CA GLU A 159 -12.18 -16.11 5.56
C GLU A 159 -10.72 -15.58 5.40
N TYR A 160 -9.82 -15.92 6.34
CA TYR A 160 -8.46 -15.33 6.40
C TYR A 160 -7.60 -15.58 5.15
N VAL A 161 -7.72 -16.74 4.49
CA VAL A 161 -6.99 -17.05 3.26
C VAL A 161 -7.40 -16.08 2.13
N LYS A 162 -8.70 -15.80 2.01
CA LYS A 162 -9.23 -14.86 1.03
C LYS A 162 -8.88 -13.42 1.40
N GLY A 163 -8.85 -13.10 2.70
CA GLY A 163 -8.33 -11.83 3.22
C GLY A 163 -6.89 -11.59 2.77
N HIS A 164 -6.00 -12.55 3.00
CA HIS A 164 -4.59 -12.49 2.57
C HIS A 164 -4.46 -12.27 1.05
N GLN A 165 -5.20 -13.03 0.24
CA GLN A 165 -5.22 -12.88 -1.21
C GLN A 165 -5.73 -11.50 -1.66
N THR A 166 -6.70 -10.93 -0.93
CA THR A 166 -7.24 -9.61 -1.22
C THR A 166 -6.20 -8.52 -0.94
N MET A 167 -5.49 -8.61 0.19
CA MET A 167 -4.38 -7.70 0.50
C MET A 167 -3.27 -7.74 -0.57
N LEU A 168 -2.90 -8.93 -1.05
CA LEU A 168 -1.94 -9.07 -2.16
C LEU A 168 -2.40 -8.41 -3.46
N LYS A 169 -3.71 -8.51 -3.79
CA LYS A 169 -4.28 -7.84 -4.97
C LYS A 169 -4.24 -6.32 -4.82
N MET A 170 -4.55 -5.80 -3.63
CA MET A 170 -4.52 -4.36 -3.34
C MET A 170 -3.11 -3.78 -3.55
N LEU A 171 -2.07 -4.49 -3.13
CA LEU A 171 -0.68 -4.09 -3.38
C LEU A 171 -0.36 -4.02 -4.88
N THR A 172 -0.67 -5.07 -5.62
CA THR A 172 -0.44 -5.12 -7.08
C THR A 172 -1.14 -3.97 -7.81
N MET A 173 -2.37 -3.62 -7.39
CA MET A 173 -3.12 -2.52 -7.96
C MET A 173 -2.54 -1.14 -7.60
N ALA A 174 -2.02 -0.99 -6.38
CA ALA A 174 -1.37 0.25 -5.95
C ALA A 174 -0.08 0.51 -6.72
N ASP A 175 0.73 -0.52 -6.95
CA ASP A 175 1.97 -0.41 -7.74
C ASP A 175 1.70 -0.04 -9.19
N THR A 176 0.65 -0.62 -9.79
CA THR A 176 0.25 -0.31 -11.18
C THR A 176 -0.15 1.16 -11.36
N ARG A 177 -0.67 1.83 -10.33
CA ARG A 177 -1.07 3.25 -10.40
C ARG A 177 0.11 4.22 -10.22
N ARG A 178 1.25 3.75 -9.73
CA ARG A 178 2.45 4.58 -9.47
C ARG A 178 3.45 4.58 -10.63
N GLY A 179 3.36 3.62 -11.55
CA GLY A 179 4.18 3.53 -12.76
C GLY A 179 3.57 4.25 -13.94
#